data_AF-A0A1A9EWP5-F1
#
_entry.id   AF-A0A1A9EWP5-F1
#
_cell.length_a   1.000
_cell.length_b   1.000
_cell.length_c   1.000
_cell.angle_alpha   90.00
_cell.angle_beta   90.00
_cell.angle_gamma   90.00
#
_symmetry.space_group_name_H-M   'P 1'
#
loop_
_entity.id
_entity.type
_entity.pdbx_description
1 polymer ?
#
loop_
_entity_poly.entity_id
_entity_poly.type
_entity_poly.pdbx_seq_one_letter_code
_entity_poly.pdbx_strand_id
1 'polypeptide(L)' 'MRPRDCVEPIIGHLKSDDKMKRYFLTEVLGDALNVLLSASGQNLRKSLRWLYFCAGKVPPVVAVYAHSLAESIKK' A
#
# COMPACT_ATOMS: atom_id res chain seq x y z
N MET A 1 10.11 21.47 1.16
CA MET A 1 9.16 20.71 0.32
C MET A 1 7.79 21.35 0.46
N ARG A 2 7.13 21.73 -0.64
CA ARG A 2 5.74 22.20 -0.55
C ARG A 2 4.82 20.98 -0.58
N PRO A 3 3.73 20.94 0.20
CA PRO A 3 2.82 19.78 0.23
C PRO A 3 2.30 19.38 -1.17
N ARG A 4 2.11 20.37 -2.05
CA ARG A 4 1.67 20.17 -3.44
C ARG A 4 2.66 19.37 -4.28
N ASP A 5 3.96 19.52 -4.06
CA ASP A 5 4.99 18.84 -4.83
C ASP A 5 4.93 17.31 -4.62
N CYS A 6 4.46 16.84 -3.44
CA CYS A 6 4.26 15.41 -3.15
C CYS A 6 2.91 14.87 -3.65
N VAL A 7 1.91 15.74 -3.84
CA VAL A 7 0.53 15.34 -4.19
C VAL A 7 0.31 15.31 -5.69
N GLU A 8 0.88 16.25 -6.45
CA GLU A 8 0.80 16.30 -7.93
C GLU A 8 1.20 14.97 -8.60
N PRO A 9 2.29 14.29 -8.20
CA PRO A 9 2.67 13.01 -8.80
C PRO A 9 1.64 11.90 -8.54
N ILE A 10 1.05 11.88 -7.35
CA ILE A 10 0.04 10.89 -6.95
C ILE A 10 -1.23 11.09 -7.77
N ILE A 11 -1.68 12.34 -7.92
CA ILE A 11 -2.83 12.67 -8.79
C ILE A 11 -2.54 12.29 -10.24
N GLY A 12 -1.32 12.52 -10.73
CA GLY A 12 -0.88 12.11 -12.06
C GLY A 12 -0.98 10.59 -12.26
N HIS A 13 -0.47 9.80 -11.32
CA HIS A 13 -0.58 8.34 -11.34
C HIS A 13 -2.04 7.87 -11.25
N LEU A 14 -2.86 8.52 -10.43
CA LEU A 14 -4.30 8.23 -10.30
C LEU A 14 -5.07 8.42 -11.62
N LYS A 15 -4.66 9.40 -12.44
CA LYS A 15 -5.27 9.67 -13.73
C LYS A 15 -4.73 8.77 -14.86
N SER A 16 -3.49 8.31 -14.74
CA SER A 16 -2.75 7.66 -15.84
C SER A 16 -2.68 6.14 -15.68
N ASP A 17 -2.29 5.68 -14.49
CA ASP A 17 -1.98 4.28 -14.19
C ASP A 17 -3.17 3.55 -13.57
N ASP A 18 -4.03 4.31 -12.88
CA ASP A 18 -5.27 3.79 -12.31
C ASP A 18 -6.40 3.72 -13.33
N LYS A 19 -7.40 2.91 -12.99
CA LYS A 19 -8.56 2.62 -13.83
C LYS A 19 -9.56 3.77 -13.93
N MET A 20 -9.21 4.98 -13.50
CA MET A 20 -10.10 6.14 -13.52
C MET A 20 -10.60 6.45 -14.95
N LYS A 21 -9.78 6.20 -15.98
CA LYS A 21 -10.15 6.33 -17.40
C LYS A 21 -10.94 5.15 -17.99
N ARG A 22 -11.19 4.09 -17.21
CA ARG A 22 -11.86 2.87 -17.68
C ARG A 22 -13.30 2.73 -17.20
N TYR A 23 -13.62 3.28 -16.03
CA TYR A 23 -14.96 3.29 -15.47
C TYR A 23 -15.54 4.70 -15.53
N PHE A 24 -16.45 4.92 -16.47
CA PHE A 24 -17.25 6.13 -16.55
C PHE A 24 -18.56 5.85 -15.84
N LEU A 25 -18.61 6.16 -14.54
CA LEU A 25 -19.85 6.14 -13.79
C LEU A 25 -20.65 7.37 -14.19
N THR A 26 -21.97 7.21 -14.35
CA THR A 26 -22.84 8.29 -14.82
C THR A 26 -22.91 9.42 -13.79
N GLU A 27 -22.87 10.66 -14.27
CA GLU A 27 -23.00 11.90 -13.49
C GLU A 27 -21.85 12.24 -12.52
N VAL A 28 -21.89 13.46 -11.97
CA VAL A 28 -20.86 14.02 -11.09
C VAL A 28 -20.61 13.16 -9.84
N LEU A 29 -21.67 12.53 -9.31
CA LEU A 29 -21.57 11.61 -8.20
C LEU A 29 -20.76 10.35 -8.59
N GLY A 30 -20.97 9.85 -9.79
CA GLY A 30 -20.24 8.72 -10.35
C GLY A 30 -18.75 9.03 -10.50
N ASP A 31 -18.42 10.20 -11.04
CA ASP A 31 -17.03 10.66 -11.18
C ASP A 31 -16.33 10.78 -9.81
N ALA A 32 -17.02 11.33 -8.80
CA ALA A 32 -16.50 11.43 -7.45
C ALA A 32 -16.23 10.04 -6.83
N LEU A 33 -17.16 9.10 -6.99
CA LEU A 33 -17.00 7.72 -6.53
C LEU A 33 -15.86 7.00 -7.24
N ASN A 34 -15.70 7.20 -8.55
CA ASN A 34 -14.62 6.62 -9.33
C ASN A 34 -13.23 7.07 -8.81
N VAL A 35 -13.10 8.36 -8.49
CA VAL A 35 -11.88 8.93 -7.90
C VAL A 35 -11.60 8.31 -6.52
N LEU A 36 -12.60 8.27 -5.64
CA LEU A 36 -12.46 7.72 -4.29
C LEU A 36 -12.09 6.24 -4.29
N LEU A 37 -12.74 5.44 -5.15
CA LEU A 37 -12.48 4.01 -5.25
C LEU A 37 -11.11 3.72 -5.86
N SER A 38 -10.70 4.47 -6.89
CA SER A 38 -9.37 4.33 -7.50
C SER A 38 -8.26 4.62 -6.48
N ALA A 39 -8.36 5.73 -5.74
CA ALA A 39 -7.40 6.10 -4.69
C ALA A 39 -7.35 5.06 -3.55
N SER A 40 -8.52 4.59 -3.11
CA SER A 40 -8.59 3.53 -2.09
C SER A 40 -7.96 2.24 -2.60
N GLY A 41 -8.22 1.87 -3.86
CA GLY A 41 -7.65 0.69 -4.51
C GLY A 41 -6.12 0.73 -4.60
N GLN A 42 -5.52 1.88 -4.90
CA GLN A 42 -4.05 2.02 -4.89
C GLN A 42 -3.45 1.79 -3.51
N ASN A 43 -4.08 2.36 -2.47
CA ASN A 43 -3.63 2.19 -1.10
C ASN A 43 -3.78 0.74 -0.64
N LEU A 44 -4.90 0.08 -0.97
CA LEU A 44 -5.10 -1.35 -0.72
C LEU A 44 -4.05 -2.20 -1.43
N ARG A 45 -3.71 -1.91 -2.69
CA ARG A 45 -2.64 -2.62 -3.41
C ARG A 45 -1.30 -2.53 -2.69
N LYS A 46 -0.96 -1.37 -2.14
CA LYS A 46 0.25 -1.20 -1.32
C LYS A 46 0.16 -2.04 -0.05
N SER A 47 -0.93 -1.95 0.71
CA SER A 47 -1.12 -2.73 1.94
C SER A 47 -1.08 -4.24 1.69
N LEU A 48 -1.74 -4.73 0.64
CA LEU A 48 -1.71 -6.15 0.25
C LEU A 48 -0.31 -6.59 -0.18
N ARG A 49 0.43 -5.74 -0.89
CA ARG A 49 1.82 -6.03 -1.26
C ARG A 49 2.70 -6.16 -0.02
N TRP A 50 2.55 -5.24 0.93
CA TRP A 50 3.23 -5.32 2.22
C TRP A 50 2.88 -6.61 2.97
N LEU A 51 1.59 -6.93 3.10
CA LEU A 51 1.14 -8.17 3.73
C LEU A 51 1.71 -9.41 3.02
N TYR A 52 1.67 -9.47 1.69
CA TYR A 52 2.22 -10.58 0.92
C TYR A 52 3.74 -10.76 1.14
N PHE A 53 4.50 -9.66 1.14
CA PHE A 53 5.95 -9.71 1.32
C PHE A 53 6.37 -9.96 2.78
N CYS A 54 5.57 -9.52 3.75
CA CYS A 54 5.84 -9.66 5.18
C CYS A 54 5.31 -10.98 5.77
N ALA A 55 4.20 -11.54 5.26
CA ALA A 55 3.55 -12.72 5.84
C ALA A 55 4.43 -13.98 5.86
N GLY A 56 5.41 -14.09 4.97
CA GLY A 56 6.37 -15.21 4.95
C GLY A 56 7.73 -14.89 5.58
N LYS A 57 7.96 -13.67 6.08
CA LYS A 57 9.25 -13.26 6.63
C LYS A 57 9.13 -13.07 8.12
N VAL A 58 9.77 -13.94 8.89
CA VAL A 58 10.01 -13.69 10.31
C VAL A 58 10.86 -12.42 10.40
N PRO A 59 10.45 -11.39 11.17
CA PRO A 59 11.27 -10.21 11.35
C PRO A 59 12.64 -10.65 11.88
N PRO A 60 13.76 -10.12 11.35
CA PRO A 60 15.09 -10.55 11.76
C PRO A 60 15.29 -10.40 13.28
N VAL A 61 14.62 -9.43 13.92
CA VAL A 61 14.62 -9.27 15.37
C VAL A 61 14.04 -10.48 16.12
N VAL A 62 12.97 -11.09 15.61
CA VAL A 62 12.35 -12.27 16.22
C VAL A 62 13.25 -13.50 16.03
N ALA A 63 13.89 -13.62 14.87
CA ALA A 63 14.85 -14.71 14.61
C ALA A 63 16.10 -14.61 15.50
N VAL A 64 16.64 -13.40 15.68
CA VAL A 64 17.81 -13.15 16.56
C VAL A 64 17.46 -13.43 18.02
N TYR A 65 16.27 -13.01 18.47
CA TYR A 65 15.83 -13.27 19.84
C TYR A 65 15.62 -14.78 20.09
N ALA A 66 15.02 -15.50 19.14
CA ALA A 66 14.86 -16.95 19.23
C ALA A 66 16.20 -17.69 19.28
N HIS A 67 17.20 -17.24 18.51
CA HIS A 67 18.56 -17.81 18.55
C HIS A 67 19.22 -17.56 19.91
N SER A 68 19.15 -16.33 20.44
CA SER A 68 19.69 -15.98 21.76
C SER A 68 19.02 -16.78 22.89
N LEU A 69 17.71 -17.03 22.79
CA LEU A 69 17.00 -17.85 23.77
C LEU A 69 17.43 -19.33 23.69
N ALA A 70 17.62 -19.86 22.48
CA ALA A 70 18.06 -21.22 22.26
C ALA A 70 19.49 -21.47 22.78
N GLU A 71 20.37 -20.47 22.74
CA GLU A 71 21.70 -20.52 23.35
C GLU A 71 21.64 -20.48 24.89
N SER A 72 20.75 -19.66 25.47
CA SER A 72 20.57 -19.60 26.92
C SER A 72 19.98 -20.89 27.53
N ILE A 73 19.14 -21.62 26.78
CA ILE A 73 18.53 -22.88 27.25
C ILE A 73 19.52 -24.07 27.19
N LYS A 74 20.54 -23.98 26.32
CA LYS A 74 21.57 -25.04 26.18
C LYS A 74 22.67 -24.97 27.25
N LYS A 75 22.69 -23.95 28.09
CA LYS A 75 23.69 -23.70 29.14
C LYS A 75 23.16 -24.18 30.49
#